data_AF-A0A257Y6D1-F1
#
_entry.id   AF-A0A257Y6D1-F1
#
_cell.length_a   1.000
_cell.length_b   1.000
_cell.length_c   1.000
_cell.angle_alpha   90.00
_cell.angle_beta   90.00
_cell.angle_gamma   90.00
#
_symmetry.space_group_name_H-M   'P 1'
#
loop_
_entity.id
_entity.type
_entity.pdbx_description
1 polymer ?
#
loop_
_entity_poly.entity_id
_entity_poly.type
_entity_poly.pdbx_seq_one_letter_code
_entity_poly.pdbx_strand_id
1 'polypeptide(L)'
;MRLLLRFFGFLFAFGTLVLLAGAAGATYFVWKYSQDLPDYTQLQNYEPPVMTRVHADDGALVAEWARQRRLYIPIQSVPKLVIEAFLSAEN
;
A
#
# COMPACT_ATOMS: atom_id res chain seq x y z
N MET A 1 22.43 -22.00 47.45
CA MET A 1 23.01 -21.67 46.13
C MET A 1 22.45 -22.51 44.97
N ARG A 2 22.40 -23.85 45.06
CA ARG A 2 21.88 -24.72 43.97
C ARG A 2 20.41 -24.47 43.60
N LEU A 3 19.55 -24.17 44.57
CA LEU A 3 18.13 -23.92 44.33
C LEU A 3 17.88 -22.61 43.56
N LEU A 4 18.67 -21.57 43.87
CA LEU A 4 18.60 -20.26 43.22
C LEU A 4 19.00 -20.35 41.74
N LEU A 5 20.08 -21.07 41.44
CA LEU A 5 20.53 -21.31 40.05
C LEU A 5 19.49 -22.08 39.22
N ARG A 6 18.80 -23.06 39.83
CA ARG A 6 17.72 -23.80 39.15
C ARG A 6 16.49 -22.93 38.91
N PHE A 7 16.16 -22.02 39.84
CA PHE A 7 15.07 -21.07 39.67
C PHE A 7 15.34 -20.07 38.53
N PHE A 8 16.52 -19.47 38.48
CA PHE A 8 16.91 -18.58 37.37
C PHE A 8 16.99 -19.32 36.04
N GLY A 9 17.49 -20.56 36.02
CA GLY A 9 17.50 -21.40 34.81
C GLY A 9 16.09 -21.74 34.31
N PHE A 10 15.15 -22.01 35.21
CA PHE A 10 13.74 -22.24 34.86
C PHE A 10 13.08 -20.97 34.33
N LEU A 11 13.31 -19.83 34.98
CA LEU A 11 12.78 -18.53 34.54
C LEU A 11 13.28 -18.17 33.14
N PHE A 12 14.58 -18.40 32.89
CA PHE A 12 15.18 -18.18 31.58
C PHE A 12 14.58 -19.11 30.52
N ALA A 13 14.51 -20.42 30.81
CA ALA A 13 13.92 -21.40 29.89
C ALA A 13 12.45 -21.06 29.56
N PHE A 14 11.66 -20.69 30.56
CA PHE A 14 10.28 -20.27 30.37
C PHE A 14 10.18 -18.99 29.53
N GLY A 15 11.02 -17.98 29.82
CA GLY A 15 11.08 -16.75 29.03
C GLY A 15 11.45 -16.98 27.58
N THR A 16 12.43 -17.87 27.31
CA THR A 16 12.80 -18.27 25.95
C THR A 16 11.63 -18.96 25.24
N LEU A 17 10.91 -19.84 25.92
CA LEU A 17 9.78 -20.57 25.36
C LEU A 17 8.61 -19.63 24.98
N VAL A 18 8.32 -18.65 25.85
CA VAL A 18 7.32 -17.60 25.56
C VAL A 18 7.75 -16.74 24.38
N LEU A 19 9.02 -16.35 24.30
CA LEU A 19 9.53 -15.58 23.16
C LEU A 19 9.44 -16.35 21.84
N LEU A 20 9.79 -17.64 21.83
CA LEU A 20 9.69 -18.48 20.64
C LEU A 20 8.23 -18.67 20.21
N ALA A 21 7.32 -18.90 21.16
CA ALA A 21 5.89 -18.99 20.87
C ALA A 21 5.34 -17.65 20.32
N GLY A 22 5.75 -16.53 20.91
CA GLY A 22 5.38 -15.19 20.46
C GLY A 22 5.90 -14.88 19.05
N ALA A 23 7.16 -15.22 18.76
CA ALA A 23 7.75 -15.07 17.43
C ALA A 23 7.04 -15.92 16.39
N ALA A 24 6.79 -17.20 16.69
CA ALA A 24 6.04 -18.10 15.81
C ALA A 24 4.62 -17.58 15.54
N GLY A 25 3.93 -17.09 16.58
CA GLY A 25 2.63 -16.46 16.45
C GLY A 25 2.67 -15.23 15.55
N ALA A 26 3.63 -14.32 15.77
CA ALA A 26 3.78 -13.11 14.96
C ALA A 26 4.09 -13.43 13.49
N THR A 27 4.98 -14.37 13.22
CA THR A 27 5.30 -14.82 11.85
C THR A 27 4.08 -15.44 11.18
N TYR A 28 3.33 -16.29 11.88
CA TYR A 28 2.10 -16.89 11.36
C TYR A 28 1.05 -15.83 11.03
N PHE A 29 0.87 -14.86 11.92
CA PHE A 29 -0.02 -13.71 11.69
C PHE A 29 0.39 -12.97 10.41
N VAL A 30 1.63 -12.50 10.34
CA VAL A 30 2.12 -11.76 9.15
C VAL A 30 1.92 -12.57 7.88
N TRP A 31 2.33 -13.85 7.86
CA TRP A 31 2.17 -14.71 6.70
C TRP A 31 0.71 -14.88 6.29
N LYS A 32 -0.19 -15.06 7.26
CA LYS A 32 -1.62 -15.25 6.98
C LYS A 32 -2.25 -14.00 6.36
N TYR A 33 -1.96 -12.82 6.93
CA TYR A 33 -2.52 -11.58 6.40
C TYR A 33 -1.86 -11.17 5.08
N SER A 34 -0.55 -11.39 4.91
CA SER A 34 0.14 -11.06 3.66
C SER A 34 -0.37 -11.82 2.43
N GLN A 35 -1.04 -12.97 2.59
CA GLN A 35 -1.65 -13.69 1.47
C GLN A 35 -2.90 -13.02 0.91
N ASP A 36 -3.64 -12.30 1.76
CA ASP A 36 -4.89 -11.65 1.38
C ASP A 36 -4.64 -10.20 0.90
N LEU A 37 -3.42 -9.69 1.05
CA LEU A 37 -3.07 -8.36 0.55
C LEU A 37 -2.89 -8.40 -0.97
N PRO A 38 -3.61 -7.57 -1.73
CA PRO A 38 -3.40 -7.44 -3.16
C PRO A 38 -1.98 -6.93 -3.44
N ASP A 39 -1.42 -7.38 -4.55
CA ASP A 39 -0.07 -6.97 -4.96
C ASP A 39 -0.02 -5.44 -5.14
N TYR A 40 0.98 -4.81 -4.53
CA TYR A 40 1.20 -3.36 -4.54
C TYR A 40 1.45 -2.84 -5.96
N THR A 41 1.87 -3.71 -6.88
CA THR A 41 2.11 -3.40 -8.29
C THR A 41 0.85 -2.88 -8.99
N GLN A 42 -0.35 -3.22 -8.51
CA GLN A 42 -1.61 -2.72 -9.05
C GLN A 42 -1.78 -1.21 -8.86
N LEU A 43 -1.25 -0.65 -7.77
CA LEU A 43 -1.28 0.80 -7.52
C LEU A 43 -0.22 1.53 -8.34
N GLN A 44 0.92 0.88 -8.61
CA GLN A 44 2.01 1.48 -9.38
C GLN A 44 1.67 1.56 -10.88
N ASN A 45 1.00 0.55 -11.41
CA ASN A 45 0.68 0.43 -12.84
C ASN A 45 -0.81 0.66 -13.13
N TYR A 46 -1.49 1.46 -12.30
CA TYR A 46 -2.90 1.76 -12.54
C TYR A 46 -3.05 2.68 -13.76
N GLU A 47 -3.57 2.13 -14.85
CA GLU A 47 -3.97 2.90 -16.04
C GLU A 47 -5.47 3.19 -16.01
N PRO A 48 -5.89 4.38 -15.56
CA PRO A 48 -7.30 4.74 -15.57
C PRO A 48 -7.83 4.85 -17.00
N PRO A 49 -9.08 4.44 -17.26
CA PRO A 49 -9.70 4.63 -18.56
C PRO A 49 -9.79 6.14 -18.87
N VAL A 50 -9.24 6.53 -20.01
CA VAL A 50 -9.29 7.89 -20.54
C VAL A 50 -10.39 8.04 -21.59
N MET A 51 -10.79 9.29 -21.84
CA MET A 51 -11.79 9.65 -22.84
C MET A 51 -11.30 9.42 -24.28
N THR A 52 -12.16 8.87 -25.12
CA THR A 52 -11.94 8.78 -26.58
C THR A 52 -12.36 10.10 -27.20
N ARG A 53 -11.50 10.71 -28.04
CA ARG A 53 -11.84 11.92 -28.81
C ARG A 53 -11.86 11.61 -30.29
N VAL A 54 -12.89 12.11 -30.97
CA VAL A 54 -13.02 12.06 -32.43
C VAL A 54 -12.78 13.46 -32.98
N HIS A 55 -11.86 13.55 -33.93
CA HIS A 55 -11.48 14.78 -34.59
C HIS A 55 -11.93 14.76 -36.06
N ALA A 56 -12.27 15.93 -36.60
CA ALA A 56 -12.57 16.14 -38.02
C ALA A 56 -11.28 16.17 -38.86
N ASP A 57 -11.43 16.22 -40.19
CA ASP A 57 -10.31 16.26 -41.14
C ASP A 57 -9.44 17.52 -41.01
N ASP A 58 -10.03 18.61 -40.55
CA ASP A 58 -9.37 19.87 -40.18
C ASP A 58 -8.74 19.86 -38.77
N GLY A 59 -8.88 18.75 -38.02
CA GLY A 59 -8.38 18.58 -36.66
C GLY A 59 -9.31 19.10 -35.55
N ALA A 60 -10.46 19.70 -35.90
CA ALA A 60 -11.43 20.18 -34.92
C ALA A 60 -12.03 19.02 -34.10
N LEU A 61 -12.29 19.25 -32.82
CA LEU A 61 -12.89 18.25 -31.94
C LEU A 61 -14.39 18.10 -32.28
N VAL A 62 -14.80 16.90 -32.69
CA VAL A 62 -16.20 16.60 -33.06
C VAL A 62 -16.97 16.05 -31.87
N ALA A 63 -16.38 15.11 -31.15
CA ALA A 63 -17.04 14.46 -30.02
C ALA A 63 -16.04 13.82 -29.05
N GLU A 64 -16.45 13.70 -27.79
CA GLU A 64 -15.73 13.00 -26.74
C GLU A 64 -16.64 11.94 -26.11
N TRP A 65 -16.17 10.70 -26.01
CA TRP A 65 -16.89 9.60 -25.38
C TRP A 65 -16.12 9.07 -24.16
N ALA A 66 -16.76 9.09 -22.99
CA ALA A 66 -16.23 8.50 -21.77
C ALA A 66 -17.35 8.24 -20.74
N ARG A 67 -17.20 7.21 -19.91
CA ARG A 67 -18.04 7.03 -18.70
C ARG A 67 -17.71 8.04 -17.61
N GLN A 68 -16.45 8.48 -17.56
CA GLN A 68 -15.91 9.41 -16.58
C GLN A 68 -15.03 10.41 -17.31
N ARG A 69 -15.16 11.70 -16.97
CA ARG A 69 -14.39 12.76 -17.62
C ARG A 69 -12.99 12.85 -17.01
N ARG A 70 -12.12 11.91 -17.38
CA ARG A 70 -10.74 11.79 -16.88
C ARG A 70 -9.75 12.20 -17.96
N LEU A 71 -8.82 13.08 -17.59
CA LEU A 71 -7.66 13.45 -18.39
C LEU A 71 -6.41 12.92 -17.67
N TYR A 72 -5.57 12.17 -18.38
CA TYR A 72 -4.27 11.78 -17.85
C TYR A 72 -3.32 12.98 -17.85
N ILE A 73 -2.70 13.25 -16.72
CA ILE A 73 -1.69 14.30 -16.54
C ILE A 73 -0.50 13.68 -15.79
N PRO A 74 0.74 13.78 -16.31
CA PRO A 74 1.92 13.34 -15.58
C PRO A 74 2.08 14.18 -14.30
N ILE A 75 2.47 13.56 -13.19
CA ILE A 75 2.61 14.26 -11.90
C ILE A 75 3.61 15.42 -11.96
N GLN A 76 4.61 15.33 -12.84
CA GLN A 76 5.62 16.39 -13.04
C GLN A 76 5.02 17.66 -13.67
N SER A 77 3.88 17.53 -14.34
CA SER A 77 3.14 18.64 -14.95
C SER A 77 2.19 19.33 -13.97
N VAL A 78 1.95 18.74 -12.80
CA VAL A 78 1.05 19.29 -11.78
C VAL A 78 1.80 20.34 -10.94
N PRO A 79 1.24 21.55 -10.76
CA PRO A 79 1.86 22.56 -9.92
C PRO A 79 2.02 22.10 -8.46
N LYS A 80 3.17 22.39 -7.84
CA LYS A 80 3.47 22.00 -6.45
C LYS A 80 2.39 22.45 -5.46
N LEU A 81 1.88 23.67 -5.63
CA LEU A 81 0.82 24.22 -4.81
C LEU A 81 -0.45 23.35 -4.81
N VAL A 82 -0.81 22.77 -5.96
CA VAL A 82 -1.98 21.89 -6.06
C VAL A 82 -1.71 20.60 -5.28
N ILE A 83 -0.52 20.02 -5.44
CA ILE A 83 -0.12 18.80 -4.71
C ILE A 83 -0.20 19.05 -3.19
N GLU A 84 0.41 20.14 -2.72
CA GLU A 84 0.41 20.52 -1.30
C GLU A 84 -1.01 20.77 -0.76
N ALA A 85 -1.88 21.39 -1.56
CA ALA A 85 -3.28 21.63 -1.17
C ALA A 85 -4.05 20.32 -0.95
N PHE A 86 -3.90 19.34 -1.85
CA PHE A 86 -4.53 18.03 -1.68
C PHE A 86 -3.95 17.26 -0.47
N LEU A 87 -2.62 17.27 -0.30
CA LEU A 87 -1.97 16.64 0.86
C LEU A 87 -2.43 17.25 2.19
N SER A 88 -2.68 18.56 2.23
CA SER A 88 -3.15 19.27 3.43
C SER A 88 -4.63 19.02 3.73
N ALA A 89 -5.41 18.56 2.74
CA ALA A 89 -6.83 18.30 2.90
C ALA A 89 -7.14 16.84 3.31
N GLU A 90 -6.24 15.91 3.01
CA GLU A 90 -6.37 14.49 3.37
C GLU A 90 -5.86 14.19 4.79
N ASN A 91 -4.84 14.93 5.25
CA ASN A 91 -4.29 14.84 6.60
C ASN A 91 -5.02 15.77 7.58
#